data_AF-A0A5B7BKX9-F1
#
_entry.id   AF-A0A5B7BKX9-F1
#
_cell.length_a   1.000
_cell.length_b   1.000
_cell.length_c   1.000
_cell.angle_alpha   90.00
_cell.angle_beta   90.00
_cell.angle_gamma   90.00
#
_symmetry.space_group_name_H-M   'P 1'
#
loop_
_entity.id
_entity.type
_entity.pdbx_description
1 polymer ?
#
loop_
_entity_poly.entity_id
_entity_poly.type
_entity_poly.pdbx_seq_one_letter_code
_entity_poly.pdbx_strand_id
1 'polypeptide(L)'
;MLNSGNLVVASNDSATLWQSFDEPTDTILPTQILSQGSRLVARFSETNYSSGRFEFILQTDGNLVLYTTNFPLDSPNTAYWSTKTVGSGFQVIYNLSGYISLTARNGSVLNTTVASNAASTSQFYQRAILEY
;
A
#
# COMPACT_ATOMS: atom_id res chain seq x y z
N MET A 1 -13.54 2.65 15.46
CA MET A 1 -12.15 2.69 14.96
C MET A 1 -11.35 1.62 15.69
N LEU A 2 -10.59 0.81 14.97
CA LEU A 2 -9.76 -0.27 15.54
C LEU A 2 -8.41 0.27 16.02
N ASN A 3 -7.75 -0.44 16.92
CA ASN A 3 -6.40 -0.10 17.41
C ASN A 3 -5.32 -0.17 16.32
N SER A 4 -5.60 -0.80 15.18
CA SER A 4 -4.73 -0.81 14.00
C SER A 4 -4.74 0.50 13.22
N GLY A 5 -5.64 1.45 13.56
CA GLY A 5 -5.88 2.66 12.77
C GLY A 5 -6.95 2.47 11.69
N ASN A 6 -7.45 1.23 11.48
CA ASN A 6 -8.52 0.97 10.54
C ASN A 6 -9.87 1.50 11.06
N LEU A 7 -10.51 2.38 10.31
CA LEU A 7 -11.88 2.82 10.58
C LEU A 7 -12.83 1.88 9.84
N VAL A 8 -13.60 1.10 10.61
CA VAL A 8 -14.59 0.15 10.10
C VAL A 8 -15.99 0.67 10.34
N VAL A 9 -16.83 0.64 9.31
CA VAL A 9 -18.27 0.80 9.39
C VAL A 9 -18.88 -0.59 9.25
N ALA A 10 -19.63 -1.01 10.26
CA ALA A 10 -20.23 -2.34 10.33
C ALA A 10 -21.74 -2.26 10.53
N SER A 11 -22.45 -3.28 10.04
CA SER A 11 -23.86 -3.50 10.32
C SER A 11 -24.08 -4.02 11.74
N ASN A 12 -25.36 -4.12 12.15
CA ASN A 12 -25.72 -4.57 13.50
C ASN A 12 -25.34 -6.04 13.79
N ASP A 13 -25.21 -6.87 12.75
CA ASP A 13 -24.68 -8.24 12.82
C ASP A 13 -23.15 -8.31 12.72
N SER A 14 -22.46 -7.17 12.87
CA SER A 14 -20.99 -7.02 12.83
C SER A 14 -20.33 -7.30 11.47
N ALA A 15 -21.09 -7.37 10.38
CA ALA A 15 -20.51 -7.47 9.05
C ALA A 15 -19.87 -6.13 8.64
N THR A 16 -18.64 -6.17 8.14
CA THR A 16 -17.95 -4.98 7.61
C THR A 16 -18.65 -4.52 6.33
N LEU A 17 -19.25 -3.34 6.36
CA LEU A 17 -19.88 -2.71 5.20
C LEU A 17 -18.88 -1.84 4.43
N TRP A 18 -17.94 -1.23 5.15
CA TRP A 18 -16.87 -0.41 4.60
C TRP A 18 -15.71 -0.34 5.60
N GLN A 19 -14.48 -0.20 5.11
CA GLN A 19 -13.31 0.06 5.96
C GLN A 19 -12.29 0.94 5.26
N SER A 20 -11.61 1.79 6.03
CA SER A 20 -10.64 2.75 5.48
C SER A 20 -9.41 2.06 4.86
N PHE A 21 -9.08 0.84 5.29
CA PHE A 21 -7.92 0.12 4.74
C PHE A 21 -8.12 -0.35 3.29
N ASP A 22 -9.37 -0.44 2.83
CA ASP A 22 -9.71 -0.77 1.44
C ASP A 22 -9.62 0.46 0.51
N GLU A 23 -9.48 1.67 1.09
CA GLU A 23 -9.36 2.96 0.38
C GLU A 23 -8.03 3.64 0.73
N PRO A 24 -6.88 3.06 0.32
CA PRO A 24 -5.57 3.59 0.67
C PRO A 24 -5.26 4.95 -0.01
N THR A 25 -4.42 5.75 0.64
CA THR A 25 -4.02 7.10 0.17
C THR A 25 -2.53 7.14 -0.17
N ASP A 26 -1.74 8.07 0.38
CA ASP A 26 -0.28 8.08 0.27
C ASP A 26 0.40 7.20 1.34
N THR A 27 -0.37 6.71 2.30
CA THR A 27 0.13 6.06 3.52
C THR A 27 -0.35 4.61 3.60
N ILE A 28 0.55 3.71 4.01
CA ILE A 28 0.23 2.35 4.44
C ILE A 28 0.57 2.15 5.92
N LEU A 29 -0.31 1.47 6.66
CA LEU A 29 -0.15 1.19 8.09
C LEU A 29 0.14 -0.28 8.36
N PRO A 30 0.76 -0.63 9.50
CA PRO A 30 0.90 -2.02 9.93
C PRO A 30 -0.45 -2.73 9.95
N THR A 31 -0.46 -4.00 9.55
CA THR A 31 -1.63 -4.88 9.31
C THR A 31 -2.44 -4.58 8.04
N GLN A 32 -2.17 -3.48 7.34
CA GLN A 32 -2.83 -3.19 6.06
C GLN A 32 -2.25 -4.07 4.94
N ILE A 33 -3.15 -4.48 4.03
CA ILE A 33 -2.83 -5.31 2.87
C ILE A 33 -3.29 -4.56 1.62
N LEU A 34 -2.39 -4.41 0.65
CA LEU A 34 -2.75 -3.92 -0.69
C LEU A 34 -2.92 -5.13 -1.61
N SER A 35 -4.09 -5.24 -2.22
CA SER A 35 -4.38 -6.29 -3.19
C SER A 35 -4.00 -5.85 -4.60
N GLN A 36 -4.01 -6.78 -5.55
CA GLN A 36 -3.90 -6.44 -6.97
C GLN A 36 -4.94 -5.39 -7.36
N GLY A 37 -4.49 -4.31 -8.02
CA GLY A 37 -5.29 -3.14 -8.38
C GLY A 37 -5.26 -2.01 -7.34
N SER A 38 -4.87 -2.29 -6.09
CA SER A 38 -4.69 -1.24 -5.08
C SER A 38 -3.43 -0.42 -5.36
N ARG A 39 -3.55 0.90 -5.14
CA ARG A 39 -2.44 1.86 -5.32
C ARG A 39 -2.32 2.80 -4.14
N LEU A 40 -1.10 3.26 -3.87
CA LEU A 40 -0.84 4.46 -3.11
C LEU A 40 -0.51 5.59 -4.07
N VAL A 41 -1.05 6.78 -3.82
CA VAL A 41 -0.77 7.99 -4.60
C VAL A 41 -0.20 9.03 -3.66
N ALA A 42 1.00 9.52 -3.95
CA ALA A 42 1.63 10.57 -3.15
C ALA A 42 0.74 11.80 -3.09
N ARG A 43 0.80 12.55 -1.99
CA ARG A 43 0.20 13.89 -1.91
C ARG A 43 0.91 14.85 -2.88
N PHE A 44 0.26 15.95 -3.22
CA PHE A 44 0.85 16.95 -4.12
C PHE A 44 1.99 17.74 -3.47
N SER A 45 1.84 18.08 -2.18
CA SER A 45 2.88 18.73 -1.39
C SER A 45 2.63 18.49 0.10
N GLU A 46 3.55 18.95 0.96
CA GLU A 46 3.41 18.84 2.43
C GLU A 46 2.06 19.36 2.95
N THR A 47 1.53 20.44 2.35
CA THR A 47 0.28 21.11 2.76
C THR A 47 -0.90 20.84 1.82
N ASN A 48 -0.70 20.15 0.69
CA ASN A 48 -1.74 19.83 -0.26
C ASN A 48 -1.91 18.31 -0.41
N TYR A 49 -3.00 17.79 0.17
CA TYR A 49 -3.36 16.37 0.20
C TYR A 49 -4.04 15.87 -1.09
N SER A 50 -4.16 16.69 -2.14
CA SER A 50 -4.62 16.20 -3.45
C SER A 50 -3.62 15.23 -4.07
N SER A 51 -4.05 14.44 -5.05
CA SER A 51 -3.18 13.54 -5.83
C SER A 51 -1.96 14.27 -6.39
N GLY A 52 -0.78 13.68 -6.15
CA GLY A 52 0.52 14.17 -6.57
C GLY A 52 1.05 13.44 -7.80
N ARG A 53 2.38 13.32 -7.87
CA ARG A 53 3.10 12.89 -9.09
C ARG A 53 3.68 11.49 -9.03
N PHE A 54 3.51 10.80 -7.91
CA PHE A 54 4.08 9.47 -7.68
C PHE A 54 3.00 8.48 -7.29
N GLU A 55 3.10 7.28 -7.84
CA GLU A 55 2.15 6.20 -7.62
C GLU A 55 2.92 4.90 -7.33
N PHE A 56 2.47 4.16 -6.33
CA PHE A 56 2.92 2.82 -5.99
C PHE A 56 1.75 1.85 -6.16
N ILE A 57 1.82 0.94 -7.12
CA ILE A 57 0.69 0.09 -7.49
C ILE A 57 1.11 -1.37 -7.60
N LEU A 58 0.34 -2.25 -6.97
CA LEU A 58 0.37 -3.67 -7.31
C LEU A 58 -0.56 -3.88 -8.50
N GLN A 59 0.00 -4.00 -9.70
CA GLN A 59 -0.78 -4.16 -10.92
C GLN A 59 -1.54 -5.49 -10.91
N THR A 60 -2.62 -5.57 -11.72
CA THR A 60 -3.45 -6.78 -11.82
C THR A 60 -2.73 -7.97 -12.43
N ASP A 61 -1.61 -7.74 -13.13
CA ASP A 61 -0.73 -8.78 -13.64
C ASP A 61 0.24 -9.34 -12.58
N GLY A 62 0.23 -8.79 -11.35
CA GLY A 62 1.08 -9.19 -10.24
C GLY A 62 2.45 -8.49 -10.19
N ASN A 63 2.72 -7.52 -11.06
CA ASN A 63 3.91 -6.70 -10.96
C ASN A 63 3.69 -5.53 -9.99
N LEU A 64 4.64 -5.31 -9.08
CA LEU A 64 4.60 -4.16 -8.17
C LEU A 64 5.51 -3.07 -8.73
N VAL A 65 4.96 -1.88 -8.93
CA VAL A 65 5.62 -0.83 -9.73
C VAL A 65 5.49 0.54 -9.07
N LEU A 66 6.54 1.34 -9.20
CA LEU A 66 6.51 2.77 -8.93
C LEU A 66 6.50 3.56 -10.25
N TYR A 67 5.53 4.45 -10.39
CA TYR A 67 5.33 5.31 -11.55
C TYR A 67 5.41 6.79 -11.17
N THR A 68 5.88 7.60 -12.11
CA THR A 68 5.43 9.00 -12.18
C THR A 68 4.07 9.07 -12.85
N THR A 69 3.25 10.07 -12.53
CA THR A 69 1.95 10.31 -13.19
C THR A 69 2.06 11.41 -14.25
N ASN A 70 1.13 11.42 -15.23
CA ASN A 70 1.00 12.48 -16.23
C ASN A 70 0.29 13.71 -15.64
N PHE A 71 0.79 14.25 -14.53
CA PHE A 71 0.14 15.34 -13.81
C PHE A 71 -0.26 16.50 -14.76
N PRO A 72 -1.51 17.00 -14.70
CA PRO A 72 -2.52 16.76 -13.66
C PRO A 72 -3.43 15.54 -13.88
N LEU A 73 -3.11 14.63 -14.81
CA LEU A 73 -3.85 13.38 -15.02
C LEU A 73 -3.38 12.28 -14.06
N ASP A 74 -4.32 11.46 -13.63
CA ASP A 74 -4.06 10.27 -12.78
C ASP A 74 -3.50 9.07 -13.56
N SER A 75 -3.16 9.23 -14.85
CA SER A 75 -2.61 8.14 -15.65
C SER A 75 -1.11 7.96 -15.37
N PRO A 76 -0.60 6.72 -15.28
CA PRO A 76 0.83 6.44 -15.22
C PRO A 76 1.56 7.04 -16.42
N ASN A 77 2.76 7.57 -16.19
CA ASN A 77 3.66 8.12 -17.21
C ASN A 77 4.88 7.21 -17.40
N THR A 78 5.81 7.21 -16.43
CA THR A 78 7.07 6.48 -16.53
C THR A 78 7.27 5.57 -15.32
N ALA A 79 7.42 4.27 -15.57
CA ALA A 79 7.87 3.33 -14.54
C ALA A 79 9.34 3.62 -14.23
N TYR A 80 9.67 3.93 -12.98
CA TYR A 80 11.05 4.14 -12.56
C TYR A 80 11.59 3.02 -11.66
N TRP A 81 10.72 2.15 -11.15
CA TRP A 81 11.11 0.93 -10.44
C TRP A 81 10.02 -0.15 -10.55
N SER A 82 10.41 -1.43 -10.60
CA SER A 82 9.45 -2.55 -10.57
C SER A 82 10.09 -3.83 -10.03
N THR A 83 9.29 -4.69 -9.42
CA THR A 83 9.74 -5.99 -8.88
C THR A 83 9.93 -7.08 -9.95
N LYS A 84 9.38 -6.89 -11.16
CA LYS A 84 9.38 -7.91 -12.24
C LYS A 84 8.68 -9.22 -11.83
N THR A 85 7.61 -9.12 -11.06
CA THR A 85 6.85 -10.26 -10.51
C THR A 85 5.57 -10.58 -11.27
N VAL A 86 5.54 -10.26 -12.57
CA VAL A 86 4.40 -10.59 -13.45
C VAL A 86 4.05 -12.08 -13.30
N GLY A 87 2.77 -12.38 -13.06
CA GLY A 87 2.23 -13.72 -12.86
C GLY A 87 2.43 -14.32 -11.46
N SER A 88 3.18 -13.67 -10.56
CA SER A 88 3.49 -14.20 -9.23
C SER A 88 3.08 -13.32 -8.06
N GLY A 89 3.14 -11.98 -8.18
CA GLY A 89 2.75 -11.08 -7.09
C GLY A 89 1.24 -11.05 -6.85
N PHE A 90 0.82 -11.10 -5.59
CA PHE A 90 -0.58 -11.21 -5.19
C PHE A 90 -1.00 -10.16 -4.16
N GLN A 91 -0.20 -9.93 -3.11
CA GLN A 91 -0.51 -8.95 -2.06
C GLN A 91 0.75 -8.27 -1.55
N VAL A 92 0.67 -6.97 -1.27
CA VAL A 92 1.68 -6.26 -0.45
C VAL A 92 1.18 -6.23 0.98
N ILE A 93 1.99 -6.73 1.91
CA ILE A 93 1.63 -6.83 3.33
C ILE A 93 2.59 -5.96 4.12
N TYR A 94 2.06 -5.04 4.93
CA TYR A 94 2.83 -4.37 5.98
C TYR A 94 2.57 -5.08 7.30
N ASN A 95 3.53 -5.86 7.79
CA ASN A 95 3.36 -6.66 9.00
C ASN A 95 3.76 -5.91 10.29
N LEU A 96 3.37 -6.46 11.44
CA LEU A 96 3.65 -5.92 12.78
C LEU A 96 5.14 -5.94 13.16
N SER A 97 5.97 -6.68 12.40
CA SER A 97 7.42 -6.70 12.58
C SER A 97 8.13 -5.57 11.82
N GLY A 98 7.39 -4.67 11.17
CA GLY A 98 7.95 -3.51 10.48
C GLY A 98 8.39 -3.78 9.03
N TYR A 99 8.02 -4.93 8.47
CA TYR A 99 8.37 -5.31 7.09
C TYR A 99 7.21 -5.06 6.12
N ILE A 100 7.55 -4.51 4.97
CA ILE A 100 6.67 -4.42 3.80
C ILE A 100 7.18 -5.41 2.75
N SER A 101 6.37 -6.41 2.44
CA SER A 101 6.76 -7.52 1.56
C SER A 101 5.68 -7.82 0.53
N LEU A 102 6.10 -8.26 -0.65
CA LEU A 102 5.20 -8.77 -1.68
C LEU A 102 5.10 -10.30 -1.55
N THR A 103 3.88 -10.83 -1.54
CA THR A 103 3.62 -12.26 -1.43
C THR A 103 2.98 -12.83 -2.68
N ALA A 104 3.16 -14.13 -2.89
CA ALA A 104 2.42 -14.92 -3.87
C ALA A 104 1.09 -15.43 -3.31
N ARG A 105 0.23 -15.95 -4.19
CA ARG A 105 -1.12 -16.45 -3.83
C ARG A 105 -1.09 -17.62 -2.83
N ASN A 106 0.00 -18.37 -2.77
CA ASN A 106 0.21 -19.44 -1.78
C ASN A 106 0.73 -18.92 -0.42
N GLY A 107 0.87 -17.60 -0.25
CA GLY A 107 1.35 -16.94 0.96
C GLY A 107 2.88 -16.84 1.06
N SER A 108 3.66 -17.39 0.13
CA SER A 108 5.12 -17.26 0.18
C SER A 108 5.54 -15.82 -0.12
N VAL A 109 6.46 -15.27 0.68
CA VAL A 109 7.11 -14.00 0.40
C VAL A 109 7.96 -14.16 -0.86
N LEU A 110 7.72 -13.31 -1.86
CA LEU A 110 8.59 -13.24 -3.03
C LEU A 110 9.92 -12.61 -2.61
N ASN A 111 11.02 -12.90 -3.31
CA ASN A 111 12.37 -12.35 -3.02
C ASN A 111 12.43 -10.83 -3.32
N THR A 112 11.61 -10.05 -2.63
CA THR A 112 11.42 -8.62 -2.72
C THR A 112 10.97 -8.16 -1.34
N THR A 113 11.94 -7.66 -0.57
CA THR A 113 11.63 -6.77 0.55
C THR A 113 11.43 -5.38 -0.05
N VAL A 114 10.23 -4.82 0.07
CA VAL A 114 9.91 -3.49 -0.45
C VAL A 114 10.50 -2.43 0.48
N ALA A 115 10.31 -2.60 1.78
CA ALA A 115 10.89 -1.78 2.82
C ALA A 115 10.96 -2.56 4.15
N SER A 116 11.86 -2.16 5.04
CA SER A 116 11.97 -2.73 6.38
C SER A 116 12.40 -1.68 7.39
N ASN A 117 11.72 -1.64 8.53
CA ASN A 117 12.18 -0.99 9.74
C ASN A 117 12.20 -2.02 10.86
N ALA A 118 13.37 -2.30 11.43
CA ALA A 118 13.54 -3.37 12.42
C ALA A 118 12.91 -3.08 13.80
N ALA A 119 12.37 -1.87 14.01
CA ALA A 119 11.62 -1.56 15.22
C ALA A 119 10.29 -2.32 15.23
N SER A 120 9.87 -2.84 16.39
CA SER A 120 8.56 -3.48 16.53
C SER A 120 7.44 -2.43 16.53
N THR A 121 6.33 -2.71 15.82
CA THR A 121 5.13 -1.83 15.87
C THR A 121 4.41 -1.90 17.22
N SER A 122 4.80 -2.83 18.10
CA SER A 122 4.27 -2.90 19.48
C SER A 122 4.85 -1.83 20.41
N GLN A 123 6.01 -1.27 20.05
CA GLN A 123 6.72 -0.27 20.85
C GLN A 123 6.62 1.13 20.24
N PHE A 124 6.46 1.21 18.91
CA PHE A 124 6.41 2.46 18.17
C PHE A 124 5.24 2.48 17.21
N TYR A 125 4.59 3.63 17.10
CA TYR A 125 3.69 3.87 15.99
C TYR A 125 4.52 3.98 14.70
N GLN A 126 4.19 3.15 13.71
CA GLN A 126 4.83 3.16 12.41
C GLN A 126 3.82 3.39 11.30
N ARG A 127 4.30 4.05 10.26
CA ARG A 127 3.63 4.20 8.97
C ARG A 127 4.69 4.30 7.90
N ALA A 128 4.36 3.89 6.69
CA ALA A 128 5.16 4.21 5.51
C ALA A 128 4.36 5.13 4.61
N ILE A 129 5.01 6.18 4.10
CA ILE A 129 4.40 7.21 3.26
C ILE A 129 5.13 7.21 1.91
N LEU A 130 4.36 7.28 0.83
CA LEU A 130 4.87 7.65 -0.49
C LEU A 130 4.96 9.18 -0.57
N GLU A 131 6.18 9.71 -0.44
CA GLU A 131 6.45 11.15 -0.44
C GLU A 131 6.39 11.75 -1.87
N TYR A 132 6.22 13.07 -1.93
CA TYR A 132 5.89 13.89 -3.11
C TYR A 132 7.08 14.36 -3.96
#